data_AF-A0A5D2MWH7-F1
#
_entry.id   AF-A0A5D2MWH7-F1
#
_cell.length_a   1.000
_cell.length_b   1.000
_cell.length_c   1.000
_cell.angle_alpha   90.00
_cell.angle_beta   90.00
_cell.angle_gamma   90.00
#
_symmetry.space_group_name_H-M   'P 1'
#
loop_
_entity.id
_entity.type
_entity.pdbx_description
1 polymer ?
#
loop_
_entity_poly.entity_id
_entity_poly.type
_entity_poly.pdbx_seq_one_letter_code
_entity_poly.pdbx_strand_id
1 'polypeptide(L)'
;MADSQLKQCQWNIRSSQYLGEISALCFLHLPSHLSSFPFLLSGTGSQVLLYDLESSMMIKSFQIFEGIRVHGLICSLLDNTTLACKVVVCGEKRVKSFNLTFELVSKSNTQSEFCVDLCLIHSLPRFTHWVLDVLFLKDHCLAIGCSDNSVHVWDMLKSSLVLQVPSPDYSLESHLST
;
A
#
# COMPACT_ATOMS: atom_id res chain seq x y z
N MET A 1 35.53 -35.06 -26.42
CA MET A 1 34.78 -35.87 -25.42
C MET A 1 35.06 -35.26 -24.05
N ALA A 2 34.14 -34.79 -23.22
CA ALA A 2 32.71 -34.55 -23.29
C ALA A 2 32.44 -33.44 -22.25
N ASP A 3 32.02 -32.25 -22.68
CA ASP A 3 31.61 -31.17 -21.76
C ASP A 3 30.16 -31.40 -21.35
N SER A 4 29.98 -31.73 -20.07
CA SER A 4 28.68 -31.89 -19.43
C SER A 4 28.15 -30.53 -19.00
N GLN A 5 27.30 -29.92 -19.82
CA GLN A 5 26.53 -28.74 -19.43
C GLN A 5 25.43 -29.16 -18.43
N LEU A 6 25.64 -28.82 -17.16
CA LEU A 6 24.59 -28.84 -16.13
C LEU A 6 23.53 -27.80 -16.50
N LYS A 7 22.39 -28.27 -17.03
CA LYS A 7 21.17 -27.47 -17.18
C LYS A 7 20.65 -27.09 -15.78
N GLN A 8 20.92 -25.85 -15.37
CA GLN A 8 20.20 -25.24 -14.25
C GLN A 8 18.71 -25.26 -14.55
N CYS A 9 17.96 -26.04 -13.79
CA CYS A 9 16.51 -25.96 -13.76
C CYS A 9 16.11 -24.64 -13.10
N GLN A 10 15.81 -23.62 -13.90
CA GLN A 10 15.15 -22.42 -13.40
C GLN A 10 13.73 -22.80 -12.98
N TRP A 11 13.52 -22.93 -11.67
CA TRP A 11 12.20 -23.05 -11.09
C TRP A 11 11.47 -21.73 -11.27
N ASN A 12 10.71 -21.61 -12.37
CA ASN A 12 9.73 -20.54 -12.55
C ASN A 12 8.57 -20.78 -11.57
N ILE A 13 8.76 -20.43 -10.30
CA ILE A 13 7.67 -20.31 -9.34
C ILE A 13 6.85 -19.11 -9.81
N ARG A 14 5.87 -19.36 -10.67
CA ARG A 14 4.83 -18.38 -11.00
C ARG A 14 3.97 -18.24 -9.74
N SER A 15 4.27 -17.22 -8.94
CA SER A 15 3.39 -16.76 -7.87
C SER A 15 1.99 -16.59 -8.46
N SER A 16 1.03 -17.42 -8.04
CA SER A 16 -0.35 -17.31 -8.52
C SER A 16 -0.88 -15.94 -8.11
N GLN A 17 -1.40 -15.17 -9.05
CA GLN A 17 -2.11 -13.94 -8.75
C GLN A 17 -3.30 -14.32 -7.88
N TYR A 18 -3.25 -13.98 -6.59
CA TYR A 18 -4.41 -14.08 -5.73
C TYR A 18 -5.41 -13.02 -6.25
N LEU A 19 -6.33 -13.44 -7.11
CA LEU A 19 -7.46 -12.65 -7.60
C LEU A 19 -8.48 -12.55 -6.46
N GLY A 20 -8.24 -11.63 -5.54
CA GLY A 20 -9.02 -11.47 -4.32
C GLY A 20 -10.21 -10.53 -4.48
N GLU A 21 -11.15 -10.60 -3.55
CA GLU A 21 -12.18 -9.57 -3.37
C GLU A 21 -11.55 -8.21 -3.03
N ILE A 22 -12.31 -7.13 -3.22
CA ILE A 22 -11.91 -5.79 -2.80
C ILE A 22 -11.79 -5.78 -1.28
N SER A 23 -10.63 -5.34 -0.80
CA SER A 23 -10.22 -5.47 0.60
C SER A 23 -9.92 -4.14 1.29
N ALA A 24 -9.60 -3.12 0.51
CA ALA A 24 -9.23 -1.80 1.00
C ALA A 24 -9.63 -0.76 -0.05
N LEU A 25 -10.00 0.45 0.40
CA LEU A 25 -10.42 1.55 -0.46
C LEU A 25 -9.78 2.85 0.04
N CYS A 26 -9.27 3.69 -0.86
CA CYS A 26 -8.83 5.05 -0.55
C CYS A 26 -9.28 5.99 -1.66
N PHE A 27 -10.00 7.05 -1.30
CA PHE A 27 -10.31 8.12 -2.24
C PHE A 27 -9.13 9.07 -2.37
N LEU A 28 -8.77 9.38 -3.61
CA LEU A 28 -7.80 10.41 -3.95
C LEU A 28 -8.53 11.59 -4.56
N HIS A 29 -8.50 12.71 -3.86
CA HIS A 29 -9.09 13.97 -4.31
C HIS A 29 -8.01 14.76 -5.03
N LEU A 30 -8.08 14.82 -6.36
CA LEU A 30 -7.27 15.76 -7.13
C LEU A 30 -7.87 17.17 -7.04
N PRO A 31 -7.09 18.23 -7.32
CA PRO A 31 -7.62 19.57 -7.44
C PRO A 31 -8.81 19.66 -8.42
N SER A 32 -9.85 20.40 -8.04
CA SER A 32 -11.14 20.47 -8.76
C SER A 32 -11.07 20.96 -10.21
N HIS A 33 -9.96 21.60 -10.61
CA HIS A 33 -9.72 22.02 -11.99
C HIS A 33 -9.26 20.88 -12.92
N LEU A 34 -9.05 19.67 -12.37
CA LEU A 34 -8.60 18.49 -13.09
C LEU A 34 -9.65 17.39 -13.18
N SER A 35 -10.39 17.17 -12.10
CA SER A 35 -11.55 16.27 -12.09
C SER A 35 -12.58 16.73 -11.07
N SER A 36 -13.85 16.48 -11.39
CA SER A 36 -14.99 16.81 -10.54
C SER A 36 -15.30 15.70 -9.52
N PHE A 37 -14.84 14.48 -9.77
CA PHE A 37 -14.98 13.32 -8.88
C PHE A 37 -13.61 12.83 -8.37
N PRO A 38 -13.55 12.21 -7.18
CA PRO A 38 -12.31 11.63 -6.69
C PRO A 38 -11.93 10.39 -7.51
N PHE A 39 -10.64 10.15 -7.66
CA PHE A 39 -10.12 8.87 -8.10
C PHE A 39 -10.23 7.86 -6.95
N LEU A 40 -10.36 6.58 -7.27
CA LEU A 40 -10.45 5.52 -6.28
C LEU A 40 -9.28 4.57 -6.42
N LEU A 41 -8.54 4.39 -5.32
CA LEU A 41 -7.62 3.28 -5.17
C LEU A 41 -8.34 2.14 -4.45
N SER A 42 -8.28 0.92 -4.99
CA SER A 42 -8.79 -0.28 -4.33
C SER A 42 -7.70 -1.32 -4.18
N GLY A 43 -7.53 -1.86 -2.97
CA GLY A 43 -6.78 -3.08 -2.74
C GLY A 43 -7.60 -4.30 -3.16
N THR A 44 -7.02 -5.18 -3.98
CA THR A 44 -7.59 -6.49 -4.30
C THR A 44 -6.44 -7.48 -4.39
N GLY A 45 -6.55 -8.52 -3.57
CA GLY A 45 -5.51 -9.52 -3.47
C GLY A 45 -4.13 -8.90 -3.25
N SER A 46 -3.14 -9.20 -4.08
CA SER A 46 -1.78 -8.64 -3.96
C SER A 46 -1.55 -7.34 -4.76
N GLN A 47 -2.62 -6.74 -5.26
CA GLN A 47 -2.62 -5.58 -6.14
C GLN A 47 -3.36 -4.38 -5.53
N VAL A 48 -3.03 -3.20 -6.06
CA VAL A 48 -3.84 -1.99 -5.93
C VAL A 48 -4.27 -1.56 -7.33
N LEU A 49 -5.55 -1.28 -7.50
CA LEU A 49 -6.14 -0.79 -8.73
C LEU A 49 -6.50 0.68 -8.59
N LEU A 50 -6.35 1.46 -9.65
CA LEU A 50 -6.75 2.85 -9.72
C LEU A 50 -7.91 3.01 -10.71
N TYR A 51 -8.97 3.67 -10.26
CA TYR A 51 -10.15 3.98 -11.05
C TYR A 51 -10.36 5.48 -11.16
N ASP A 52 -10.81 5.90 -12.33
CA ASP A 52 -11.47 7.18 -12.53
C ASP A 52 -12.97 6.98 -12.33
N LEU A 53 -13.54 7.58 -11.29
CA LEU A 53 -14.96 7.47 -10.99
C LEU A 53 -15.83 8.34 -11.89
N GLU A 54 -15.28 9.39 -12.50
CA GLU A 54 -16.00 10.26 -13.43
C GLU A 54 -16.31 9.49 -14.73
N SER A 55 -15.31 8.80 -15.29
CA SER A 55 -15.50 7.92 -16.45
C SER A 55 -15.93 6.49 -16.10
N SER A 56 -15.96 6.14 -14.81
CA SER A 56 -16.26 4.78 -14.30
C SER A 56 -15.30 3.69 -14.84
N MET A 57 -14.06 4.05 -15.16
CA MET A 57 -13.07 3.16 -15.77
C MET A 57 -11.87 2.87 -14.88
N MET A 58 -11.33 1.66 -15.01
CA MET A 58 -10.04 1.31 -14.40
C MET A 58 -8.91 1.86 -15.26
N ILE A 59 -8.01 2.63 -14.65
CA ILE A 59 -6.88 3.27 -15.31
C ILE A 59 -5.67 2.34 -15.31
N LYS A 60 -5.31 1.81 -14.14
CA LYS A 60 -4.09 1.02 -13.97
C LYS A 60 -4.19 0.02 -12.80
N SER A 61 -3.48 -1.09 -12.94
CA SER A 61 -3.22 -2.06 -11.87
C SER A 61 -1.76 -2.03 -11.46
N PHE A 62 -1.49 -2.12 -10.16
CA PHE A 62 -0.17 -2.13 -9.57
C PHE A 62 0.04 -3.38 -8.71
N GLN A 63 1.06 -4.18 -9.04
CA GLN A 63 1.48 -5.31 -8.21
C GLN A 63 2.23 -4.78 -6.98
N ILE A 64 1.66 -4.94 -5.79
CA ILE A 64 2.24 -4.40 -4.55
C ILE A 64 3.06 -5.46 -3.81
N PHE A 65 2.53 -6.68 -3.72
CA PHE A 65 3.16 -7.78 -3.00
C PHE A 65 3.24 -9.05 -3.84
N GLU A 66 4.05 -10.01 -3.43
CA GLU A 66 4.07 -11.35 -4.03
C GLU A 66 3.31 -12.32 -3.12
N GLY A 67 2.07 -12.65 -3.50
CA GLY A 67 1.22 -13.60 -2.77
C GLY A 67 0.62 -13.10 -1.45
N ILE A 68 0.89 -11.86 -1.03
CA ILE A 68 0.33 -11.26 0.20
C ILE A 68 -0.90 -10.43 -0.14
N ARG A 69 -1.99 -10.65 0.58
CA ARG A 69 -3.22 -9.86 0.44
C ARG A 69 -3.03 -8.46 1.03
N VAL A 70 -3.22 -7.44 0.20
CA VAL A 70 -3.48 -6.05 0.59
C VAL A 70 -4.76 -6.05 1.42
N HIS A 71 -4.71 -5.48 2.62
CA HIS A 71 -5.91 -5.30 3.45
C HIS A 71 -6.00 -3.90 4.09
N GLY A 72 -4.97 -3.07 3.94
CA GLY A 72 -5.03 -1.67 4.33
C GLY A 72 -4.34 -0.79 3.31
N LEU A 73 -4.91 0.39 3.11
CA LEU A 73 -4.54 1.32 2.07
C LEU A 73 -4.89 2.72 2.55
N ILE A 74 -3.89 3.59 2.64
CA ILE A 74 -4.07 5.01 2.95
C ILE A 74 -3.32 5.85 1.92
N CYS A 75 -3.80 7.06 1.71
CA CYS A 75 -3.26 7.98 0.73
C CYS A 75 -3.26 9.41 1.30
N SER A 76 -2.23 10.18 0.97
CA SER A 76 -2.11 11.58 1.35
C SER A 76 -1.55 12.39 0.18
N LEU A 77 -2.22 13.49 -0.17
CA LEU A 77 -1.78 14.35 -1.26
C LEU A 77 -0.56 15.15 -0.81
N LEU A 78 0.54 15.09 -1.58
CA LEU A 78 1.80 15.74 -1.21
C LEU A 78 1.82 17.20 -1.65
N ASP A 79 1.43 17.45 -2.90
CA ASP A 79 1.39 18.79 -3.48
C ASP A 79 0.36 18.84 -4.62
N ASN A 80 -0.47 19.88 -4.59
CA ASN A 80 -1.48 20.13 -5.63
C ASN A 80 -0.85 20.48 -6.98
N THR A 81 0.40 20.96 -7.00
CA THR A 81 1.06 21.42 -8.23
C THR A 81 1.68 20.28 -9.03
N THR A 82 2.24 19.27 -8.35
CA THR A 82 2.92 18.14 -8.99
C THR A 82 2.02 16.91 -9.16
N LEU A 83 0.76 16.99 -8.69
CA LEU A 83 -0.20 15.89 -8.71
C LEU A 83 0.42 14.58 -8.22
N ALA A 84 1.16 14.69 -7.12
CA ALA A 84 1.82 13.57 -6.48
C ALA A 84 1.15 13.30 -5.13
N CYS A 85 0.93 12.02 -4.83
CA CYS A 85 0.41 11.61 -3.55
C CYS A 85 1.21 10.43 -3.00
N LYS A 86 1.34 10.41 -1.68
CA LYS A 86 1.97 9.32 -0.96
C LYS A 86 0.93 8.27 -0.67
N VAL A 87 1.20 7.04 -1.08
CA VAL A 87 0.32 5.89 -0.85
C VAL A 87 1.04 4.92 0.07
N VAL A 88 0.37 4.46 1.11
CA VAL A 88 0.88 3.42 2.00
C VAL A 88 -0.07 2.24 1.95
N VAL A 89 0.50 1.06 1.74
CA VAL A 89 -0.22 -0.19 1.58
C VAL A 89 0.30 -1.18 2.60
N CYS A 90 -0.61 -1.85 3.31
CA CYS A 90 -0.27 -2.93 4.24
C CYS A 90 -0.98 -4.24 3.90
N GLY A 91 -0.27 -5.31 4.22
CA GLY A 91 -0.66 -6.68 3.95
C GLY A 91 0.07 -7.63 4.90
N GLU A 92 -0.67 -8.44 5.66
CA GLU A 92 -0.13 -9.34 6.69
C GLU A 92 0.84 -8.61 7.62
N LYS A 93 2.14 -8.90 7.53
CA LYS A 93 3.20 -8.33 8.37
C LYS A 93 4.10 -7.34 7.60
N ARG A 94 3.56 -6.72 6.54
CA ARG A 94 4.30 -5.84 5.63
C ARG A 94 3.61 -4.50 5.49
N VAL A 95 4.43 -3.46 5.40
CA VAL A 95 4.01 -2.11 5.03
C VAL A 95 4.94 -1.61 3.94
N LYS A 96 4.37 -1.08 2.86
CA LYS A 96 5.11 -0.42 1.78
C LYS A 96 4.57 0.97 1.56
N SER A 97 5.45 1.90 1.25
CA SER A 97 5.09 3.28 0.88
C SER A 97 5.54 3.57 -0.54
N PHE A 98 4.72 4.32 -1.26
CA PHE A 98 4.86 4.63 -2.67
C PHE A 98 4.60 6.10 -2.92
N ASN A 99 5.17 6.60 -4.02
CA ASN A 99 4.77 7.86 -4.63
C ASN A 99 3.89 7.54 -5.84
N LEU A 100 2.67 8.05 -5.85
CA LEU A 100 1.74 7.95 -6.97
C LEU A 100 1.69 9.30 -7.67
N THR A 101 2.13 9.34 -8.93
CA THR A 101 2.24 10.57 -9.72
C THR A 101 1.30 10.54 -10.90
N PHE A 102 0.63 11.66 -11.16
CA PHE A 102 -0.23 11.86 -12.32
C PHE A 102 0.43 12.84 -13.28
N GLU A 103 0.64 12.42 -14.51
CA GLU A 103 1.08 13.27 -15.60
C GLU A 103 -0.07 13.41 -16.59
N LEU A 104 -0.56 14.64 -16.75
CA LEU A 104 -1.64 14.93 -17.69
C LEU A 104 -1.10 14.88 -19.12
N VAL A 105 -1.53 13.89 -19.90
CA VAL A 105 -1.06 13.67 -21.28
C VAL A 105 -1.90 14.47 -22.26
N SER A 106 -3.22 14.51 -22.05
CA SER A 106 -4.15 15.22 -22.91
C SER A 106 -5.35 15.73 -22.13
N LYS A 107 -5.79 16.95 -22.45
CA LYS A 107 -7.06 17.52 -22.00
C LYS A 107 -7.96 17.67 -23.21
N SER A 108 -8.93 16.77 -23.34
CA SER A 108 -10.07 17.00 -24.24
C SER A 108 -11.21 17.65 -23.46
N ASN A 109 -12.17 18.27 -24.16
CA ASN A 109 -13.33 18.89 -23.52
C ASN A 109 -14.21 17.87 -22.74
N THR A 110 -14.00 16.57 -22.93
CA THR A 110 -14.83 15.50 -22.37
C THR A 110 -14.07 14.54 -21.45
N GLN A 111 -12.74 14.50 -21.51
CA GLN A 111 -11.92 13.56 -20.73
C GLN A 111 -10.48 14.05 -20.57
N SER A 112 -9.99 14.00 -19.33
CA SER A 112 -8.57 14.17 -18.99
C SER A 112 -7.90 12.80 -19.00
N GLU A 113 -6.89 12.61 -19.84
CA GLU A 113 -6.11 11.38 -19.89
C GLU A 113 -4.82 11.56 -19.08
N PHE A 114 -4.61 10.68 -18.09
CA PHE A 114 -3.45 10.70 -17.21
C PHE A 114 -2.54 9.51 -17.48
N CYS A 115 -1.25 9.77 -17.66
CA CYS A 115 -0.23 8.77 -17.42
C CYS A 115 -0.02 8.71 -15.91
N VAL A 116 -0.14 7.52 -15.33
CA VAL A 116 -0.03 7.32 -13.89
C VAL A 116 1.10 6.35 -13.60
N ASP A 117 1.95 6.70 -12.65
CA ASP A 117 3.01 5.82 -12.17
C ASP A 117 3.01 5.68 -10.64
N LEU A 118 3.39 4.49 -10.16
CA LEU A 118 3.46 4.16 -8.74
C LEU A 118 4.86 3.66 -8.41
N CYS A 119 5.68 4.54 -7.84
CA CYS A 119 7.07 4.26 -7.52
C CYS A 119 7.22 3.86 -6.05
N LEU A 120 7.88 2.72 -5.76
CA LEU A 120 8.16 2.29 -4.39
C LEU A 120 9.20 3.22 -3.74
N ILE A 121 8.85 3.80 -2.59
CA ILE A 121 9.77 4.63 -1.79
C ILE A 121 10.42 3.78 -0.69
N HIS A 122 9.59 3.12 0.14
CA HIS A 122 10.08 2.30 1.24
C HIS A 122 9.32 0.98 1.33
N SER A 123 10.04 -0.10 1.56
CA SER A 123 9.50 -1.35 2.08
C SER A 123 9.98 -1.49 3.52
N LEU A 124 9.07 -1.37 4.49
CA LEU A 124 9.44 -1.51 5.89
C LEU A 124 9.87 -2.95 6.20
N PRO A 125 10.68 -3.16 7.24
CA PRO A 125 10.98 -4.49 7.73
C PRO A 125 9.72 -5.28 8.05
N ARG A 126 9.83 -6.62 8.00
CA ARG A 126 8.75 -7.50 8.41
C ARG A 126 8.45 -7.29 9.89
N PHE A 127 7.19 -6.99 10.21
CA PHE A 127 6.71 -6.95 11.59
C PHE A 127 6.58 -8.36 12.16
N THR A 128 6.71 -8.49 13.48
CA THR A 128 6.52 -9.77 14.18
C THR A 128 5.05 -10.21 14.16
N HIS A 129 4.16 -9.25 14.31
CA HIS A 129 2.71 -9.43 14.35
C HIS A 129 2.06 -8.91 13.05
N TRP A 130 0.79 -9.27 12.84
CA TRP A 130 0.06 -8.75 11.68
C TRP A 130 -0.16 -7.26 11.86
N VAL A 131 0.07 -6.50 10.80
CA VAL A 131 -0.34 -5.11 10.70
C VAL A 131 -1.86 -5.14 10.51
N LEU A 132 -2.58 -4.39 11.32
CA LEU A 132 -4.04 -4.30 11.24
C LEU A 132 -4.48 -2.94 10.69
N ASP A 133 -3.73 -1.88 11.01
CA ASP A 133 -4.02 -0.53 10.54
C ASP A 133 -2.73 0.30 10.41
N VAL A 134 -2.78 1.32 9.56
CA VAL A 134 -1.69 2.27 9.35
C VAL A 134 -2.27 3.67 9.17
N LEU A 135 -1.64 4.67 9.80
CA LEU A 135 -2.00 6.08 9.65
C LEU A 135 -0.77 6.96 9.49
N PHE A 136 -0.91 8.06 8.77
CA PHE A 136 0.10 9.11 8.75
C PHE A 136 0.04 9.90 10.07
N LEU A 137 1.15 9.96 10.80
CA LEU A 137 1.27 10.79 12.01
C LEU A 137 1.85 12.18 11.67
N LYS A 138 2.82 12.19 10.75
CA LYS A 138 3.50 13.37 10.15
C LYS A 138 3.95 12.97 8.74
N ASP A 139 4.44 13.90 7.93
CA ASP A 139 4.86 13.64 6.53
C ASP A 139 5.80 12.44 6.36
N HIS A 140 6.66 12.21 7.35
CA HIS A 140 7.65 11.14 7.37
C HIS A 140 7.36 10.03 8.40
N CYS A 141 6.33 10.13 9.23
CA CYS A 141 6.06 9.14 10.28
C CYS A 141 4.75 8.39 10.06
N LEU A 142 4.80 7.07 10.23
CA LEU A 142 3.63 6.20 10.23
C LEU A 142 3.36 5.70 11.63
N ALA A 143 2.09 5.73 12.04
CA ALA A 143 1.59 4.93 13.15
C ALA A 143 1.06 3.62 12.57
N ILE A 144 1.48 2.48 13.14
CA ILE A 144 1.19 1.13 12.64
C ILE A 144 0.62 0.33 13.80
N GLY A 145 -0.66 -0.04 13.70
CA GLY A 145 -1.32 -0.90 14.68
C GLY A 145 -1.08 -2.37 14.36
N CYS A 146 -0.64 -3.13 15.36
CA CYS A 146 -0.30 -4.54 15.23
C CYS A 146 -1.30 -5.44 15.97
N SER A 147 -1.35 -6.72 15.60
CA SER A 147 -2.27 -7.71 16.18
C SER A 147 -1.89 -8.20 17.59
N ASP A 148 -0.74 -7.78 18.11
CA ASP A 148 -0.38 -7.90 19.53
C ASP A 148 -0.84 -6.67 20.35
N ASN A 149 -1.76 -5.89 19.78
CA ASN A 149 -2.27 -4.63 20.30
C ASN A 149 -1.20 -3.55 20.50
N SER A 150 0.02 -3.72 19.97
CA SER A 150 1.01 -2.66 20.03
C SER A 150 0.84 -1.65 18.88
N VAL A 151 1.26 -0.41 19.11
CA VAL A 151 1.35 0.63 18.09
C VAL A 151 2.81 0.98 17.88
N HIS A 152 3.29 0.81 16.66
CA HIS A 152 4.64 1.18 16.26
C HIS A 152 4.61 2.54 15.56
N VAL A 153 5.51 3.43 15.94
CA VAL A 153 5.76 4.67 15.17
C VAL A 153 7.04 4.49 14.39
N TRP A 154 6.94 4.57 13.07
CA TRP A 154 8.03 4.38 12.15
C TRP A 154 8.41 5.67 11.44
N ASP A 155 9.69 6.03 11.44
CA ASP A 155 10.25 7.14 10.67
C ASP A 155 10.74 6.62 9.32
N MET A 156 10.07 7.06 8.24
CA MET A 156 10.40 6.68 6.87
C MET A 156 11.73 7.28 6.39
N LEU A 157 12.09 8.49 6.84
CA LEU A 157 13.35 9.14 6.42
C LEU A 157 14.56 8.44 7.03
N LYS A 158 14.46 8.09 8.32
CA LYS A 158 15.52 7.35 9.03
C LYS A 158 15.45 5.84 8.81
N SER A 159 14.35 5.37 8.20
CA SER A 159 14.04 3.96 8.04
C SER A 159 14.19 3.18 9.35
N SER A 160 13.62 3.71 10.44
CA SER A 160 13.76 3.14 11.78
C SER A 160 12.51 3.28 12.65
N LEU A 161 12.40 2.38 13.62
CA LEU A 161 11.38 2.46 14.67
C LEU A 161 11.72 3.63 15.60
N VAL A 162 10.80 4.56 15.75
CA VAL A 162 10.93 5.70 16.67
C VAL A 162 10.54 5.27 18.08
N LEU A 163 9.38 4.63 18.20
CA LEU A 163 8.86 4.12 19.46
C LEU A 163 7.85 3.00 19.21
N GLN A 164 7.66 2.16 20.23
CA GLN A 164 6.61 1.17 20.30
C GLN A 164 5.81 1.42 21.57
N VAL A 165 4.50 1.57 21.42
CA VAL A 165 3.56 1.68 22.54
C VAL A 165 2.85 0.33 22.67
N PRO A 166 3.16 -0.48 23.69
CA PRO A 166 2.32 -1.63 23.99
C PRO A 166 0.94 -1.12 24.45
N SER A 167 -0.12 -1.83 24.07
CA SER A 167 -1.41 -1.63 24.77
C SER A 167 -1.23 -2.04 26.22
N PRO A 168 -1.81 -1.30 27.20
CA PRO A 168 -1.85 -1.78 28.57
C PRO A 168 -2.49 -3.17 28.57
N ASP A 169 -1.75 -4.15 29.10
CA ASP A 169 -2.14 -5.55 29.11
C ASP A 169 -3.62 -5.69 29.48
N TYR A 170 -4.41 -6.37 28.65
CA TYR A 170 -5.60 -7.03 29.17
C TYR A 170 -5.13 -8.22 29.99
N SER A 171 -4.60 -7.96 31.19
CA SER A 171 -4.59 -8.96 32.25
C SER A 171 -6.03 -9.15 32.71
N LEU A 172 -6.82 -9.88 31.91
CA LEU A 172 -7.75 -10.81 32.53
C LEU A 172 -6.88 -11.92 33.11
N GLU A 173 -6.32 -11.65 34.29
CA GLU A 173 -5.93 -12.69 35.21
C GLU A 173 -7.18 -13.54 35.45
N SER A 174 -7.31 -14.63 34.69
CA SER A 174 -8.09 -15.76 35.15
C SER A 174 -7.29 -16.38 36.29
N HIS A 175 -7.33 -15.74 37.46
CA HIS A 175 -7.13 -16.41 38.73
C HIS A 175 -8.28 -17.41 38.92
N LEU A 176 -8.24 -18.51 38.15
CA LEU A 176 -8.87 -19.75 38.56
C LEU A 176 -7.95 -20.35 39.62
N SER A 177 -8.15 -19.88 40.84
CA SER A 177 -7.80 -20.64 42.03
C SER A 177 -8.81 -21.79 42.12
N THR A 178 -8.30 -23.01 42.00
CA THR A 178 -8.91 -24.24 42.51
C THR A 178 -7.93 -24.86 43.48
#